data_AF-A0A921LG66-F1
#
_entry.id   AF-A0A921LG66-F1
#
_cell.length_a   1.000
_cell.length_b   1.000
_cell.length_c   1.000
_cell.angle_alpha   90.00
_cell.angle_beta   90.00
_cell.angle_gamma   90.00
#
_symmetry.space_group_name_H-M   'P 1'
#
loop_
_entity.id
_entity.type
_entity.pdbx_description
1 polymer ?
#
loop_
_entity_poly.entity_id
_entity_poly.type
_entity_poly.pdbx_seq_one_letter_code
_entity_poly.pdbx_strand_id
1 'polypeptide(L)' 'MVFKESETVELKSVVVDDIKKEIIAFANCEGGKLYIGVQDDGTVIGLDDPDGAALQVSNMVRDAIKPDLTMFLHYE' A
#
# COMPACT_ATOMS: atom_id res chain seq x y z
N MET A 1 -9.24 5.77 15.61
CA MET A 1 -7.82 6.05 15.28
C MET A 1 -7.80 7.16 14.25
N VAL A 2 -6.87 8.11 14.35
CA VAL A 2 -6.71 9.15 13.31
C VAL A 2 -5.64 8.63 12.35
N PHE A 3 -6.02 8.35 11.11
CA PHE A 3 -5.06 8.03 10.06
C PHE A 3 -4.37 9.33 9.65
N LYS A 4 -3.04 9.32 9.62
CA LYS A 4 -2.23 10.47 9.22
C LYS A 4 -1.00 9.96 8.50
N GLU A 5 -0.72 10.56 7.35
CA GLU A 5 0.49 10.29 6.59
C GLU A 5 1.76 10.62 7.38
N SER A 6 2.79 9.81 7.15
CA SER A 6 4.12 9.98 7.72
C SER A 6 5.14 9.29 6.81
N GLU A 7 6.43 9.37 7.17
CA GLU A 7 7.51 8.69 6.44
C GLU A 7 7.36 7.16 6.40
N THR A 8 6.53 6.58 7.27
CA THR A 8 6.28 5.13 7.35
C THR A 8 4.79 4.78 7.22
N VAL A 9 3.93 5.75 6.91
CA VAL A 9 2.49 5.55 6.74
C VAL A 9 2.02 6.31 5.51
N GLU A 10 1.50 5.56 4.54
CA GLU A 10 0.93 6.11 3.32
C GLU A 10 -0.57 5.80 3.25
N LEU A 11 -1.38 6.77 2.82
CA LEU A 11 -2.82 6.62 2.67
C LEU A 11 -3.21 6.68 1.20
N LYS A 12 -4.06 5.75 0.78
CA LYS A 12 -4.70 5.77 -0.55
C LYS A 12 -6.17 5.44 -0.43
N SER A 13 -7.01 6.20 -1.13
CA SER A 13 -8.44 5.92 -1.19
C SER A 13 -8.73 4.63 -1.97
N VAL A 14 -7.96 4.36 -3.03
CA VAL A 14 -8.10 3.18 -3.89
C VAL A 14 -6.74 2.68 -4.38
N VAL A 15 -6.71 1.46 -4.93
CA VAL A 15 -5.51 0.90 -5.55
C VAL A 15 -5.16 1.68 -6.83
N VAL A 16 -4.02 2.37 -6.82
CA VAL A 16 -3.49 3.14 -7.97
C VAL A 16 -2.07 2.69 -8.31
N ASP A 17 -1.63 2.98 -9.54
CA ASP A 17 -0.31 2.56 -10.03
C ASP A 17 0.86 3.09 -9.19
N ASP A 18 0.71 4.30 -8.65
CA ASP A 18 1.72 4.99 -7.84
C ASP A 18 2.07 4.27 -6.53
N ILE A 19 1.20 3.35 -6.06
CA ILE A 19 1.48 2.48 -4.90
C ILE A 19 2.83 1.76 -5.03
N LYS A 20 3.22 1.39 -6.26
CA LYS A 20 4.51 0.72 -6.50
C LYS A 20 5.70 1.58 -6.09
N LYS A 21 5.63 2.90 -6.28
CA LYS A 21 6.70 3.83 -5.89
C LYS A 21 6.82 3.91 -4.37
N GLU A 22 5.69 3.93 -3.68
CA GLU A 22 5.66 3.96 -2.22
C GLU A 22 6.19 2.67 -1.60
N ILE A 23 5.84 1.51 -2.17
CA ILE A 23 6.40 0.22 -1.75
C ILE A 23 7.91 0.17 -1.96
N ILE A 24 8.42 0.70 -3.07
CA ILE A 24 9.87 0.82 -3.33
C ILE A 24 10.53 1.76 -2.31
N ALA A 25 9.90 2.89 -1.98
CA ALA A 25 10.40 3.82 -0.99
C ALA A 25 10.50 3.16 0.38
N PHE A 26 9.44 2.50 0.84
CA PHE A 26 9.45 1.74 2.10
C PHE A 26 10.50 0.65 2.12
N ALA A 27 10.64 -0.13 1.04
CA ALA A 27 11.63 -1.20 0.97
C ALA A 27 13.08 -0.69 1.04
N ASN A 28 13.35 0.54 0.57
CA ASN A 28 14.67 1.16 0.62
C ASN A 28 14.93 1.95 1.91
N CYS A 29 13.91 2.13 2.76
CA CYS A 29 13.99 2.87 4.01
C CYS A 29 13.73 1.93 5.21
N GLU A 30 12.99 2.39 6.22
CA GLU A 30 12.72 1.61 7.44
C GLU A 30 11.49 0.68 7.32
N GLY A 31 10.98 0.48 6.10
CA GLY A 31 9.67 -0.12 5.86
C GLY A 31 8.54 0.88 6.07
N GLY A 32 7.31 0.37 6.06
CA GLY A 32 6.12 1.22 6.23
C GLY A 32 4.82 0.44 6.12
N LYS A 33 3.72 1.17 6.35
CA LYS A 33 2.35 0.69 6.21
C LYS A 33 1.64 1.50 5.12
N LEU A 34 1.04 0.80 4.18
CA LEU A 34 0.17 1.39 3.18
C LEU A 34 -1.28 1.04 3.54
N TYR A 35 -2.10 2.04 3.80
CA TYR A 35 -3.54 1.85 4.02
C TYR A 35 -4.29 2.19 2.74
N ILE A 36 -5.12 1.25 2.28
CA ILE A 36 -5.97 1.41 1.11
C ILE A 36 -7.44 1.46 1.56
N GLY A 37 -8.22 2.38 1.01
CA GLY A 37 -9.57 2.70 1.49
C GLY A 37 -9.59 3.84 2.51
N VAL A 38 -8.55 4.69 2.54
CA VAL A 38 -8.45 5.86 3.41
C VAL A 38 -8.13 7.09 2.57
N GLN A 39 -8.91 8.16 2.73
CA GLN A 39 -8.65 9.45 2.08
C GLN A 39 -7.45 10.16 2.71
N ASP A 40 -6.88 11.12 1.98
CA ASP A 40 -5.71 11.92 2.40
C ASP A 40 -5.98 12.71 3.70
N ASP A 41 -7.25 13.03 4.00
CA ASP A 41 -7.67 13.68 5.24
C ASP A 41 -7.78 12.71 6.45
N GLY A 42 -7.48 11.43 6.23
CA GLY A 42 -7.58 10.36 7.22
C GLY A 42 -8.97 9.72 7.33
N THR A 43 -9.93 10.10 6.48
CA THR A 43 -11.28 9.53 6.47
C THR A 43 -11.27 8.13 5.88
N VAL A 44 -11.72 7.13 6.66
CA VAL A 44 -11.87 5.76 6.19
C VAL A 44 -13.12 5.65 5.33
N ILE A 45 -12.93 5.30 4.06
CA ILE A 45 -14.02 5.01 3.10
C ILE A 45 -14.22 3.50 2.91
N GLY A 46 -13.20 2.70 3.21
CA GLY A 46 -13.21 1.25 3.02
C GLY A 46 -13.00 0.84 1.56
N LEU A 47 -13.09 -0.46 1.31
CA LEU A 47 -13.00 -1.06 -0.01
C LEU A 47 -14.18 -2.01 -0.22
N ASP A 48 -14.76 -1.99 -1.42
CA ASP A 48 -15.85 -2.91 -1.79
C ASP A 48 -15.35 -4.37 -1.93
N ASP A 49 -14.12 -4.54 -2.43
CA ASP A 49 -13.46 -5.85 -2.58
C ASP A 49 -12.01 -5.79 -2.05
N PRO A 50 -11.81 -5.96 -0.72
CA PRO A 50 -10.48 -5.94 -0.10
C PRO A 50 -9.56 -7.06 -0.61
N ASP A 51 -10.10 -8.26 -0.87
CA ASP A 51 -9.33 -9.40 -1.36
C ASP A 51 -8.82 -9.14 -2.79
N GLY A 52 -9.69 -8.59 -3.65
CA GLY A 52 -9.32 -8.17 -5.00
C GLY A 52 -8.24 -7.08 -4.99
N ALA A 53 -8.36 -6.10 -4.09
CA ALA A 53 -7.35 -5.06 -3.92
C ALA A 53 -6.00 -5.63 -3.46
N ALA A 54 -5.99 -6.53 -2.48
CA ALA A 54 -4.78 -7.19 -2.01
C ALA A 54 -4.11 -8.01 -3.12
N LEU A 55 -4.89 -8.78 -3.90
CA LEU A 55 -4.40 -9.53 -5.05
C LEU A 55 -3.81 -8.61 -6.12
N GLN A 56 -4.47 -7.48 -6.41
CA GLN A 56 -3.99 -6.48 -7.36
C GLN A 56 -2.64 -5.92 -6.91
N VAL A 57 -2.49 -5.56 -5.64
CA VAL A 57 -1.21 -5.08 -5.08
C VAL A 57 -0.12 -6.16 -5.18
N SER A 58 -0.42 -7.40 -4.81
CA SER A 58 0.53 -8.51 -4.87
C SER A 58 1.04 -8.75 -6.29
N ASN A 59 0.15 -8.74 -7.29
CA ASN A 59 0.53 -8.87 -8.69
C ASN A 59 1.37 -7.69 -9.17
N MET A 60 0.99 -6.45 -8.81
CA MET A 60 1.75 -5.26 -9.17
C MET A 60 3.18 -5.29 -8.63
N VAL A 61 3.37 -5.70 -7.37
CA VAL A 61 4.69 -5.82 -6.76
C VAL A 61 5.52 -6.89 -7.46
N ARG A 62 4.94 -8.09 -7.64
CA ARG A 62 5.63 -9.23 -8.28
C ARG A 62 6.11 -8.90 -9.70
N ASP A 63 5.29 -8.20 -10.48
CA ASP A 63 5.55 -7.94 -11.89
C ASP A 63 6.45 -6.72 -12.10
N ALA A 64 6.23 -5.64 -11.34
CA ALA A 64 6.89 -4.35 -11.58
C ALA A 64 8.15 -4.11 -10.74
N ILE A 65 8.32 -4.78 -9.60
CA ILE A 65 9.43 -4.52 -8.67
C ILE A 65 10.44 -5.68 -8.72
N LYS A 66 11.72 -5.34 -8.88
CA LYS A 66 12.85 -6.29 -8.88
C LYS A 66 13.97 -5.80 -7.96
N PRO A 67 14.53 -6.66 -7.08
CA PRO A 67 14.15 -8.06 -6.84
C PRO A 67 12.71 -8.20 -6.31
N ASP A 68 12.13 -9.40 -6.44
CA ASP A 68 10.75 -9.65 -6.02
C ASP A 68 10.61 -9.41 -4.50
N LEU A 69 9.71 -8.51 -4.12
CA LEU A 69 9.46 -8.13 -2.73
C LEU A 69 8.26 -8.84 -2.11
N THR A 70 7.56 -9.71 -2.86
CA THR A 70 6.31 -10.35 -2.40
C THR A 70 6.47 -11.08 -1.07
N MET A 71 7.65 -11.64 -0.80
CA MET A 71 7.97 -12.33 0.46
C MET A 71 8.09 -11.41 1.69
N PHE A 72 8.18 -10.09 1.49
CA PHE A 72 8.31 -9.09 2.55
C PHE A 72 7.01 -8.29 2.76
N LEU A 73 5.96 -8.59 1.99
CA LEU A 73 4.64 -7.97 2.16
C LEU A 73 3.82 -8.72 3.22
N HIS A 74 3.19 -7.95 4.09
CA HIS A 74 2.24 -8.44 5.09
C HIS A 74 0.90 -7.74 4.87
N TYR A 75 -0.18 -8.52 4.76
CA TYR A 75 -1.55 -8.01 4.61
C TYR A 75 -2.27 -8.17 5.95
N GLU A 76 -2.85 -7.08 6.47
CA GLU A 76 -3.64 -7.02 7.71
C GLU A 76 -5.07 -6.55 7.43
#